data_AF-A0A7W4EBR4-F1
#
_entry.id   AF-A0A7W4EBR4-F1
#
_cell.length_a   1.000
_cell.length_b   1.000
_cell.length_c   1.000
_cell.angle_alpha   90.00
_cell.angle_beta   90.00
_cell.angle_gamma   90.00
#
_symmetry.space_group_name_H-M   'P 1'
#
loop_
_entity.id
_entity.type
_entity.pdbx_description
1 polymer ?
#
loop_
_entity_poly.entity_id
_entity_poly.type
_entity_poly.pdbx_seq_one_letter_code
_entity_poly.pdbx_strand_id
1 'polypeptide(L)'
;MKFKVGDKVRLTRNAIEESVRKNGCVNYSAVIGGEVIRTNENQSFISTDEQGYPLLNQDLELVPEEPEFKYGEEIEVRDQIGEKRKRVIFLCKTTANDTYQYITADMSKKSFDNGALFCNTSWRFARKAPPQLTRKEVAEKFGVSEDFELIEE
;
A
#
# COMPACT_ATOMS: atom_id res chain seq x y z
N MET A 1 9.88 18.19 -16.36
CA MET A 1 10.58 17.15 -15.57
C MET A 1 9.60 16.58 -14.55
N LYS A 2 9.35 15.27 -14.55
CA LYS A 2 8.26 14.63 -13.77
C LYS A 2 8.64 14.30 -12.32
N PHE A 3 9.93 14.08 -12.03
CA PHE A 3 10.48 13.76 -10.70
C PHE A 3 11.62 14.70 -10.33
N LYS A 4 11.93 14.79 -9.05
CA LYS A 4 13.04 15.54 -8.46
C LYS A 4 14.03 14.60 -7.76
N VAL A 5 15.27 15.04 -7.62
CA VAL A 5 16.27 14.35 -6.78
C VAL A 5 15.76 14.31 -5.33
N GLY A 6 15.82 13.14 -4.72
CA GLY A 6 15.26 12.85 -3.39
C GLY A 6 13.87 12.23 -3.40
N ASP A 7 13.14 12.28 -4.53
CA ASP A 7 11.83 11.64 -4.62
C ASP A 7 11.98 10.11 -4.45
N LYS A 8 11.13 9.52 -3.60
CA LYS A 8 10.98 8.05 -3.55
C LYS A 8 10.09 7.61 -4.69
N VAL A 9 10.59 6.67 -5.50
CA VAL A 9 9.91 6.20 -6.71
C VAL A 9 10.01 4.68 -6.83
N ARG A 10 9.06 4.07 -7.55
CA ARG A 10 9.09 2.65 -7.90
C ARG A 10 8.63 2.44 -9.35
N LEU A 11 8.85 1.24 -9.88
CA LEU A 11 8.31 0.88 -11.19
C LEU A 11 6.78 0.88 -11.19
N THR A 12 6.20 1.38 -12.28
CA THR A 12 4.77 1.23 -12.58
C THR A 12 4.43 -0.24 -12.84
N ARG A 13 3.15 -0.61 -12.70
CA ARG A 13 2.68 -1.96 -13.02
C ARG A 13 3.00 -2.38 -14.45
N ASN A 14 2.81 -1.49 -15.43
CA ASN A 14 3.08 -1.78 -16.84
C ASN A 14 4.57 -2.10 -17.08
N ALA A 15 5.47 -1.33 -16.46
CA ALA A 15 6.90 -1.56 -16.58
C ALA A 15 7.32 -2.90 -15.94
N ILE A 16 6.69 -3.29 -14.83
CA ILE A 16 6.90 -4.59 -14.19
C ILE A 16 6.43 -5.73 -15.11
N GLU A 17 5.22 -5.63 -15.64
CA GLU A 17 4.65 -6.64 -16.56
C GLU A 17 5.52 -6.81 -17.82
N GLU A 18 5.99 -5.70 -18.40
CA GLU A 18 6.86 -5.72 -19.56
C GLU A 18 8.23 -6.35 -19.25
N SER A 19 8.83 -6.03 -18.11
CA SER A 19 10.09 -6.65 -17.67
C SER A 19 9.94 -8.15 -17.48
N VAL A 20 8.87 -8.61 -16.84
CA VAL A 20 8.61 -10.05 -16.65
C VAL A 20 8.40 -10.72 -18.01
N ARG A 21 7.70 -10.09 -18.95
CA ARG A 21 7.47 -10.63 -20.29
C ARG A 21 8.77 -10.75 -21.11
N LYS A 22 9.67 -9.78 -20.99
CA LYS A 22 10.93 -9.75 -21.75
C LYS A 22 12.04 -10.60 -21.12
N ASN A 23 12.18 -10.53 -19.81
CA ASN A 23 13.34 -11.06 -19.09
C ASN A 23 13.00 -12.27 -18.18
N GLY A 24 11.71 -12.60 -18.01
CA GLY A 24 11.26 -13.67 -17.12
C GLY A 24 11.34 -13.34 -15.62
N CYS A 25 11.92 -12.19 -15.26
CA CYS A 25 12.05 -11.73 -13.88
C CYS A 25 12.06 -10.19 -13.80
N VAL A 26 11.92 -9.68 -12.57
CA VAL A 26 12.11 -8.26 -12.26
C VAL A 26 12.95 -8.15 -10.99
N ASN A 27 13.82 -7.14 -10.92
CA ASN A 27 14.62 -6.92 -9.72
C ASN A 27 13.70 -6.48 -8.56
N TYR A 28 13.77 -7.20 -7.44
CA TYR A 28 12.97 -6.93 -6.24
C TYR A 28 13.14 -5.51 -5.72
N SER A 29 14.36 -4.97 -5.75
CA SER A 29 14.64 -3.60 -5.28
C SER A 29 13.94 -2.54 -6.15
N ALA A 30 13.82 -2.78 -7.46
CA ALA A 30 13.10 -1.88 -8.37
C ALA A 30 11.57 -1.89 -8.15
N VAL A 31 11.03 -2.97 -7.57
CA VAL A 31 9.61 -3.10 -7.22
C VAL A 31 9.29 -2.43 -5.88
N ILE A 32 10.16 -2.59 -4.87
CA ILE A 32 10.01 -1.91 -3.58
C ILE A 32 10.15 -0.40 -3.75
N GLY A 33 11.06 0.03 -4.63
CA GLY A 33 11.36 1.41 -4.90
C GLY A 33 12.75 1.83 -4.42
N GLY A 34 13.17 3.00 -4.86
CA GLY A 34 14.43 3.63 -4.51
C GLY A 34 14.33 5.14 -4.59
N GLU A 35 15.43 5.82 -4.29
CA GLU A 35 15.49 7.27 -4.31
C GLU A 35 16.05 7.77 -5.64
N VAL A 36 15.45 8.83 -6.20
CA VAL A 36 15.99 9.50 -7.38
C VAL A 36 17.28 10.23 -6.99
N ILE A 37 18.42 9.81 -7.53
CA ILE A 37 19.73 10.44 -7.27
C ILE A 37 20.15 11.42 -8.37
N ARG A 38 19.60 11.25 -9.58
CA ARG A 38 19.89 12.11 -10.73
C ARG A 38 18.72 12.05 -11.72
N THR A 39 18.52 13.13 -12.47
CA THR A 39 17.45 13.24 -13.48
C THR A 39 17.97 13.91 -14.75
N ASN A 40 17.53 13.42 -15.90
CA ASN A 40 17.67 14.04 -17.21
C ASN A 40 16.26 14.25 -17.82
N GLU A 41 16.15 14.81 -19.03
CA GLU A 41 14.86 15.13 -19.67
C GLU A 41 13.88 13.93 -19.69
N ASN A 42 14.36 12.74 -20.04
CA ASN A 42 13.53 11.55 -20.24
C ASN A 42 13.75 10.41 -19.23
N GLN A 43 14.78 10.52 -18.39
CA GLN A 43 15.21 9.44 -17.51
C GLN A 43 15.48 9.92 -16.09
N SER A 44 15.20 9.06 -15.12
CA SER A 44 15.59 9.22 -13.73
C SER A 44 16.52 8.06 -13.36
N PHE A 45 17.54 8.39 -12.58
CA PHE A 45 18.48 7.41 -12.04
C PHE A 45 18.05 7.10 -10.62
N ILE A 46 17.73 5.84 -10.36
CA ILE A 46 17.24 5.39 -9.08
C ILE A 46 18.33 4.61 -8.37
N SER A 47 18.63 4.98 -7.13
CA SER A 47 19.50 4.20 -6.27
C SER A 47 18.70 3.05 -5.65
N THR A 48 19.04 1.83 -6.07
CA THR A 48 18.80 0.62 -5.28
C THR A 48 20.07 0.14 -4.57
N ASP A 49 21.22 0.73 -4.93
CA ASP A 49 22.59 0.59 -4.41
C ASP A 49 23.42 1.85 -4.78
N GLU A 50 24.73 1.86 -4.51
CA GLU A 50 25.61 3.04 -4.69
C GLU A 50 25.78 3.52 -6.15
N GLN A 51 25.40 2.73 -7.16
CA GLN A 51 25.71 3.04 -8.57
C GLN A 51 24.50 3.55 -9.34
N GLY A 52 23.29 3.13 -8.97
CA GLY A 52 22.02 3.60 -9.54
C GLY A 52 21.84 3.25 -11.02
N TYR A 53 20.60 2.94 -11.41
CA TYR A 53 20.29 2.52 -12.78
C TYR A 53 19.38 3.53 -13.49
N PRO A 54 19.62 3.84 -14.79
CA PRO A 54 18.73 4.70 -15.56
C PRO A 54 17.40 3.99 -15.86
N LEU A 55 16.29 4.66 -15.55
CA LEU A 55 14.94 4.22 -15.88
C LEU A 55 14.18 5.36 -16.56
N LEU A 56 13.28 5.02 -17.50
CA LEU A 56 12.48 6.03 -18.19
C LEU A 56 11.45 6.64 -17.23
N ASN A 57 11.23 7.95 -17.32
CA ASN A 57 10.31 8.65 -16.43
C ASN A 57 8.85 8.15 -16.55
N GLN A 58 8.48 7.55 -17.67
CA GLN A 58 7.15 6.95 -17.87
C GLN A 58 6.98 5.63 -17.12
N ASP A 59 8.08 4.92 -16.85
CA ASP A 59 8.08 3.62 -16.20
C ASP A 59 8.06 3.74 -14.67
N LEU A 60 8.06 4.98 -14.16
CA LEU A 60 8.16 5.30 -12.74
C LEU A 60 6.89 5.98 -12.21
N GLU A 61 6.61 5.70 -10.94
CA GLU A 61 5.61 6.38 -10.12
C GLU A 61 6.19 6.76 -8.76
N LEU A 62 5.71 7.87 -8.20
CA LEU A 62 6.06 8.30 -6.84
C LEU A 62 5.57 7.26 -5.85
N VAL A 63 6.46 6.83 -4.95
CA VAL A 63 6.06 6.14 -3.74
C VAL A 63 5.52 7.22 -2.80
N PRO A 64 4.25 7.13 -2.35
CA PRO A 64 3.70 8.12 -1.44
C PRO A 64 4.59 8.27 -0.20
N GLU A 65 5.03 9.50 0.10
CA GLU A 65 5.76 9.84 1.32
C GLU A 65 4.86 9.80 2.56
N GLU A 66 3.55 9.92 2.37
CA GLU A 66 2.60 9.82 3.46
C GLU A 66 2.62 8.39 4.03
N PRO A 67 2.57 8.24 5.38
CA PRO A 67 2.38 6.93 5.97
C PRO A 67 1.15 6.29 5.31
N GLU A 68 1.30 5.05 4.85
CA GLU A 68 0.25 4.26 4.18
C GLU A 68 -1.08 4.31 4.96
N PHE A 69 -0.98 4.45 6.29
CA PHE A 69 -2.06 4.59 7.27
C PHE A 69 -1.71 5.60 8.37
N LYS A 70 -2.69 6.35 8.87
CA LYS A 70 -2.57 7.24 10.04
C LYS A 70 -2.80 6.46 11.34
N TYR A 71 -2.13 6.82 12.43
CA TYR A 71 -2.42 6.24 13.76
C TYR A 71 -3.91 6.38 14.06
N GLY A 72 -4.57 5.28 14.45
CA GLY A 72 -6.01 5.24 14.70
C GLY A 72 -6.88 5.02 13.45
N GLU A 73 -6.31 4.94 12.25
CA GLU A 73 -7.04 4.66 11.01
C GLU A 73 -7.58 3.22 10.99
N GLU A 74 -8.81 3.05 10.51
CA GLU A 74 -9.38 1.73 10.27
C GLU A 74 -8.82 1.15 8.97
N ILE A 75 -8.21 -0.03 9.08
CA ILE A 75 -7.55 -0.72 7.98
C ILE A 75 -8.01 -2.17 7.91
N GLU A 76 -7.77 -2.80 6.76
CA GLU A 76 -8.04 -4.22 6.56
C GLU A 76 -6.75 -5.04 6.48
N VAL A 77 -6.59 -5.99 7.39
CA VAL A 77 -5.40 -6.83 7.54
C VAL A 77 -5.66 -8.31 7.27
N ARG A 78 -4.60 -9.05 6.95
CA ARG A 78 -4.58 -10.53 6.84
C ARG A 78 -3.16 -11.05 6.98
N ASP A 79 -3.02 -12.35 7.24
CA ASP A 79 -1.71 -12.99 7.38
C ASP A 79 -1.27 -13.74 6.12
N GLN A 80 -2.22 -14.36 5.40
CA GLN A 80 -1.94 -15.04 4.15
C GLN A 80 -2.71 -14.46 2.96
N ILE A 81 -2.17 -14.64 1.75
CA ILE A 81 -2.86 -14.28 0.52
C ILE A 81 -4.02 -15.26 0.31
N GLY A 82 -5.23 -14.73 0.15
CA GLY A 82 -6.46 -15.53 -0.02
C GLY A 82 -7.33 -15.62 1.24
N GLU A 83 -6.80 -15.26 2.41
CA GLU A 83 -7.59 -15.20 3.64
C GLU A 83 -8.54 -14.01 3.66
N LYS A 84 -9.65 -14.20 4.38
CA LYS A 84 -10.61 -13.14 4.69
C LYS A 84 -9.91 -12.02 5.46
N ARG A 85 -10.05 -10.79 4.99
CA ARG A 85 -9.47 -9.62 5.66
C ARG A 85 -10.28 -9.28 6.92
N LYS A 86 -9.57 -8.93 7.99
CA LYS A 86 -10.15 -8.44 9.24
C LYS A 86 -10.00 -6.92 9.31
N ARG A 87 -11.05 -6.22 9.72
CA ARG A 87 -10.99 -4.78 10.03
C ARG A 87 -10.41 -4.55 11.42
N VAL A 88 -9.42 -3.67 11.52
CA VAL A 88 -8.67 -3.37 12.74
C VAL A 88 -8.25 -1.91 12.76
N ILE A 89 -7.81 -1.42 13.92
CA ILE A 89 -7.25 -0.07 14.04
C ILE A 89 -5.73 -0.13 13.88
N PHE A 90 -5.18 0.67 12.97
CA PHE A 90 -3.74 0.79 12.77
C PHE A 90 -3.09 1.55 13.93
N LEU A 91 -2.02 0.98 14.48
CA LEU A 91 -1.18 1.64 15.49
C LEU A 91 0.15 2.07 14.88
N CYS A 92 0.93 1.12 14.39
CA CYS A 92 2.22 1.42 13.77
C CYS A 92 2.66 0.29 12.82
N LYS A 93 3.68 0.60 12.00
CA LYS A 93 4.38 -0.36 11.16
C LYS A 93 5.76 -0.57 11.74
N THR A 94 6.15 -1.83 11.94
CA THR A 94 7.48 -2.21 12.42
C THR A 94 8.12 -3.21 11.45
N THR A 95 9.43 -3.32 11.51
CA THR A 95 10.18 -4.42 10.88
C THR A 95 10.54 -5.42 11.97
N ALA A 96 10.17 -6.69 11.77
CA ALA A 96 10.61 -7.79 12.61
C ALA A 96 10.97 -8.96 11.70
N ASN A 97 12.16 -9.55 11.87
CA ASN A 97 12.67 -10.66 11.04
C ASN A 97 12.58 -10.40 9.53
N ASP A 98 13.09 -9.25 9.08
CA ASP A 98 13.07 -8.80 7.67
C ASP A 98 11.69 -8.76 7.00
N THR A 99 10.62 -8.82 7.80
CA THR A 99 9.25 -8.71 7.34
C THR A 99 8.57 -7.50 7.97
N TYR A 100 7.87 -6.73 7.14
CA TYR A 100 7.01 -5.66 7.63
C TYR A 100 5.84 -6.26 8.40
N GLN A 101 5.63 -5.77 9.62
CA GLN A 101 4.52 -6.16 10.47
C GLN A 101 3.68 -4.92 10.81
N TYR A 102 2.38 -5.01 10.55
CA TYR A 102 1.41 -3.99 10.94
C TYR A 102 0.90 -4.32 12.33
N ILE A 103 1.20 -3.46 13.30
CA ILE A 103 0.73 -3.58 14.67
C ILE A 103 -0.64 -2.91 14.75
N THR A 104 -1.62 -3.67 15.24
CA THR A 104 -3.02 -3.27 15.18
C THR A 104 -3.75 -3.59 16.47
N ALA A 105 -4.81 -2.84 16.72
CA ALA A 105 -5.75 -3.06 17.82
C ALA A 105 -7.07 -3.62 17.31
N ASP A 106 -7.65 -4.55 18.09
CA ASP A 106 -8.97 -5.10 17.81
C ASP A 106 -10.08 -4.08 18.10
N MET A 107 -10.98 -3.89 17.13
CA MET A 107 -12.12 -2.96 17.26
C MET A 107 -13.14 -3.38 18.32
N SER A 108 -13.23 -4.67 18.63
CA SER A 108 -14.20 -5.23 19.60
C SER A 108 -13.81 -4.96 21.06
N LYS A 109 -12.55 -4.59 21.32
CA LYS A 109 -12.01 -4.33 22.67
C LYS A 109 -11.83 -2.83 22.94
N LYS A 110 -12.79 -2.04 22.46
CA LYS A 110 -12.87 -0.57 22.53
C LYS A 110 -13.04 0.00 23.96
N SER A 111 -12.68 -0.73 25.02
CA SER A 111 -12.79 -0.20 26.38
C SER A 111 -11.60 0.72 26.69
N PHE A 112 -11.92 2.00 26.65
CA PHE A 112 -11.15 3.15 27.10
C PHE A 112 -10.52 2.93 28.48
N ASP A 113 -9.20 3.05 28.54
CA ASP A 113 -8.51 3.78 29.60
C ASP A 113 -7.10 4.13 29.12
N ASN A 114 -6.64 5.33 29.47
CA ASN A 114 -5.36 5.96 29.10
C ASN A 114 -4.13 5.18 29.64
N GLY A 115 -3.99 3.91 29.25
CA GLY A 115 -2.96 2.99 29.72
C GLY A 115 -3.27 1.51 29.55
N ALA A 116 -4.43 1.12 29.00
CA ALA A 116 -4.81 -0.28 28.86
C ALA A 116 -4.19 -0.92 27.60
N LEU A 117 -3.49 -2.04 27.81
CA LEU A 117 -2.92 -2.92 26.79
C LEU A 117 -3.90 -3.14 25.63
N PHE A 118 -3.60 -2.55 24.47
CA PHE A 118 -4.09 -3.12 23.22
C PHE A 118 -3.54 -4.55 23.14
N CYS A 119 -4.40 -5.54 22.93
CA CYS A 119 -3.95 -6.86 22.47
C CYS A 119 -3.37 -6.64 21.06
N ASN A 120 -2.10 -6.30 21.01
CA ASN A 120 -1.40 -6.00 19.78
C ASN A 120 -1.24 -7.29 18.98
N THR A 121 -1.81 -7.31 17.78
CA THR A 121 -1.58 -8.37 16.80
C THR A 121 -0.77 -7.80 15.65
N SER A 122 0.27 -8.53 15.26
CA SER A 122 1.05 -8.24 14.06
C SER A 122 0.44 -8.94 12.85
N TRP A 123 0.41 -8.23 11.73
CA TRP A 123 -0.10 -8.74 10.46
C TRP A 123 0.89 -8.49 9.34
N ARG A 124 0.97 -9.42 8.38
CA ARG A 124 1.86 -9.29 7.22
C ARG A 124 1.35 -8.37 6.13
N PHE A 125 0.03 -8.31 5.92
CA PHE A 125 -0.59 -7.54 4.85
C PHE A 125 -1.65 -6.59 5.38
N ALA A 126 -1.67 -5.35 4.91
CA ALA A 126 -2.66 -4.34 5.22
C ALA A 126 -3.16 -3.63 3.93
N ARG A 127 -4.31 -2.96 4.00
CA ARG A 127 -4.80 -1.99 3.00
C ARG A 127 -5.77 -1.03 3.68
N LYS A 128 -6.06 0.11 3.03
CA LYS A 128 -7.14 1.00 3.48
C LYS A 128 -8.45 0.26 3.46
N ALA A 129 -9.21 0.33 4.57
CA ALA A 129 -10.54 -0.22 4.58
C ALA A 129 -11.35 0.45 3.46
N PRO A 130 -12.00 -0.31 2.57
CA PRO A 130 -12.87 0.30 1.58
C PRO A 130 -13.91 1.12 2.34
N PRO A 131 -14.24 2.34 1.87
CA PRO A 131 -15.31 3.11 2.46
C PRO A 131 -16.54 2.22 2.52
N GLN A 132 -17.20 2.16 3.68
CA GLN A 132 -18.54 1.59 3.73
C GLN A 132 -19.40 2.56 2.94
N LEU A 133 -19.58 2.28 1.66
CA LEU A 133 -20.47 3.03 0.82
C LEU A 133 -21.86 2.87 1.44
N THR A 134 -22.46 4.00 1.79
CA THR A 134 -23.87 4.05 2.15
C THR A 134 -24.71 3.50 0.99
N ARG A 135 -25.92 3.01 1.26
CA ARG A 135 -26.85 2.56 0.20
C ARG A 135 -27.02 3.63 -0.88
N LYS A 136 -27.08 4.89 -0.47
CA LYS A 136 -27.09 6.05 -1.36
C LYS A 136 -25.85 6.13 -2.27
N GLU A 137 -24.65 6.03 -1.72
CA GLU A 137 -23.42 6.09 -2.52
C GLU A 137 -23.29 4.90 -3.48
N VAL A 138 -23.80 3.71 -3.11
CA VAL A 138 -23.88 2.56 -4.02
C VAL A 138 -24.89 2.83 -5.13
N ALA A 139 -26.09 3.29 -4.78
CA ALA A 139 -27.14 3.64 -5.71
C ALA A 139 -26.67 4.67 -6.75
N GLU A 140 -26.04 5.75 -6.32
CA GLU A 140 -25.46 6.78 -7.19
C GLU A 140 -24.34 6.22 -8.07
N LYS A 141 -23.44 5.41 -7.51
CA LYS A 141 -22.29 4.86 -8.24
C LYS A 141 -22.69 3.87 -9.33
N PHE A 142 -23.73 3.08 -9.10
CA PHE A 142 -24.17 2.03 -10.01
C PHE A 142 -25.44 2.40 -10.79
N GLY A 143 -25.98 3.60 -10.58
CA GLY A 143 -27.20 4.06 -11.25
C GLY A 143 -28.44 3.21 -10.90
N VAL A 144 -28.48 2.67 -9.68
CA VAL A 144 -29.58 1.84 -9.17
C VAL A 144 -30.39 2.60 -8.12
N SER A 145 -31.61 2.16 -7.83
CA SER A 145 -32.40 2.69 -6.71
C SER A 145 -31.72 2.38 -5.38
N GLU A 146 -31.85 3.24 -4.37
CA GLU A 146 -31.35 3.00 -2.99
C GLU A 146 -31.94 1.74 -2.35
N ASP A 147 -33.02 1.17 -2.89
CA ASP A 147 -33.71 -0.06 -2.44
C ASP A 147 -33.20 -1.35 -3.09
N PHE A 148 -31.95 -1.38 -3.58
CA PHE A 148 -31.36 -2.60 -4.16
C PHE A 148 -31.14 -3.73 -3.12
N GLU A 149 -31.28 -4.99 -3.56
CA GLU A 149 -30.91 -6.18 -2.79
C GLU A 149 -29.46 -6.58 -3.07
N LEU A 150 -28.70 -6.92 -2.03
CA LEU A 150 -27.37 -7.51 -2.16
C LEU A 150 -27.52 -9.03 -2.19
N ILE A 151 -27.04 -9.67 -3.26
CA ILE A 151 -26.97 -11.13 -3.36
C ILE A 151 -25.59 -11.55 -2.85
N GLU A 152 -25.54 -12.33 -1.77
CA GLU A 152 -24.30 -12.96 -1.29
C GLU A 152 -24.04 -14.25 -2.12
N GLU A 153 -22.82 -14.43 -2.63
CA GLU A 153 -22.34 -15.68 -3.24
C GLU A 153 -21.92 -16.71 -2.18
#